data_AF-A0A3N5Z6M0-F1
#
_entry.id   AF-A0A3N5Z6M0-F1
#
_cell.length_a   1.000
_cell.length_b   1.000
_cell.length_c   1.000
_cell.angle_alpha   90.00
_cell.angle_beta   90.00
_cell.angle_gamma   90.00
#
_symmetry.space_group_name_H-M   'P 1'
#
loop_
_entity.id
_entity.type
_entity.pdbx_description
1 polymer ?
#
loop_
_entity_poly.entity_id
_entity_poly.type
_entity_poly.pdbx_seq_one_letter_code
_entity_poly.pdbx_strand_id
1 'polypeptide(L)'
;IMKSRNTVLSMLHSIGISDIPATIPINIVDMVNLKKYSKEEPNSNSKGFTTCLTTYKNNQAISKSQAIYILNGLPLLEFNGVLAHEMMHVWLHERDIKLTEPETEGFCNLGAMKVYQDDGSEFAKILLKNMEKNQDPIYGDGYQNMKKQLEKLGWEKLIRMIQNR
;
A
#
# COMPACT_ATOMS: atom_id res chain seq x y z
N ILE A 1 9.10 13.01 -6.14
CA ILE A 1 7.83 12.31 -6.47
C ILE A 1 7.95 11.46 -7.73
N MET A 2 8.20 12.03 -8.93
CA MET A 2 8.23 11.25 -10.18
C MET A 2 9.26 10.09 -10.18
N LYS A 3 10.48 10.33 -9.66
CA LYS A 3 11.50 9.27 -9.50
C LYS A 3 10.99 8.12 -8.61
N SER A 4 10.51 8.44 -7.40
CA SER A 4 9.93 7.47 -6.47
C SER A 4 8.77 6.70 -7.09
N ARG A 5 7.85 7.38 -7.79
CA ARG A 5 6.74 6.74 -8.51
C ARG A 5 7.26 5.67 -9.47
N ASN A 6 8.21 6.02 -10.33
CA ASN A 6 8.74 5.08 -11.33
C ASN A 6 9.48 3.91 -10.67
N THR A 7 10.26 4.18 -9.61
CA THR A 7 10.94 3.14 -8.83
C THR A 7 9.93 2.16 -8.22
N VAL A 8 8.90 2.67 -7.54
CA VAL A 8 7.90 1.84 -6.88
C VAL A 8 7.06 1.06 -7.89
N LEU A 9 6.57 1.71 -8.96
CA LEU A 9 5.81 1.02 -10.02
C LEU A 9 6.64 -0.07 -10.70
N SER A 10 7.93 0.17 -10.96
CA SER A 10 8.81 -0.83 -11.54
C SER A 10 9.04 -2.02 -10.61
N MET A 11 9.15 -1.78 -9.30
CA MET A 11 9.25 -2.84 -8.30
C MET A 11 7.95 -3.64 -8.22
N LEU A 12 6.80 -2.97 -8.11
CA LEU A 12 5.49 -3.63 -8.06
C LEU A 12 5.25 -4.47 -9.33
N HIS A 13 5.62 -3.94 -10.48
CA HIS A 13 5.54 -4.68 -11.74
C HIS A 13 6.41 -5.95 -11.72
N SER A 14 7.61 -5.91 -11.12
CA SER A 14 8.51 -7.08 -11.07
C SER A 14 7.98 -8.23 -10.21
N ILE A 15 7.07 -7.95 -9.28
CA ILE A 15 6.38 -8.95 -8.45
C ILE A 15 5.00 -9.34 -8.99
N GLY A 16 4.60 -8.85 -10.17
CA GLY A 16 3.31 -9.17 -10.81
C GLY A 16 2.16 -8.22 -10.46
N ILE A 17 2.44 -7.11 -9.77
CA ILE A 17 1.47 -6.04 -9.50
C ILE A 17 1.59 -5.00 -10.62
N SER A 18 0.81 -5.18 -11.69
CA SER A 18 0.79 -4.34 -12.89
C SER A 18 -0.48 -3.47 -12.99
N ASP A 19 -0.51 -2.60 -14.00
CA ASP A 19 -1.68 -1.81 -14.39
C ASP A 19 -2.20 -0.86 -13.31
N ILE A 20 -1.30 -0.37 -12.44
CA ILE A 20 -1.60 0.75 -11.56
C ILE A 20 -1.54 2.04 -12.41
N PRO A 21 -2.59 2.87 -12.43
CA PRO A 21 -2.58 4.08 -13.26
C PRO A 21 -1.41 5.02 -12.92
N ALA A 22 -0.53 5.29 -13.89
CA ALA A 22 0.66 6.13 -13.66
C ALA A 22 0.32 7.61 -13.37
N THR A 23 -0.91 8.02 -13.64
CA THR A 23 -1.42 9.38 -13.50
C THR A 23 -2.04 9.68 -12.14
N ILE A 24 -2.06 8.73 -11.19
CA ILE A 24 -2.62 8.94 -9.85
C ILE A 24 -1.93 10.14 -9.19
N PRO A 25 -2.69 11.15 -8.73
CA PRO A 25 -2.18 12.24 -7.91
C PRO A 25 -1.52 11.70 -6.65
N ILE A 26 -0.27 12.11 -6.40
CA ILE A 26 0.46 11.84 -5.15
C ILE A 26 0.71 13.19 -4.51
N ASN A 27 0.04 13.45 -3.39
CA ASN A 27 0.08 14.69 -2.66
C ASN A 27 0.95 14.53 -1.42
N ILE A 28 1.91 15.45 -1.23
CA ILE A 28 2.70 15.52 0.00
C ILE A 28 1.98 16.45 0.96
N VAL A 29 1.68 15.96 2.16
CA VAL A 29 0.84 16.68 3.14
C VAL A 29 1.49 16.68 4.52
N ASP A 30 1.15 17.66 5.35
CA ASP A 30 1.50 17.62 6.77
C ASP A 30 0.58 16.65 7.54
N MET A 31 0.92 16.40 8.81
CA MET A 31 0.18 15.49 9.68
C MET A 31 -1.26 15.95 9.95
N VAL A 32 -1.50 17.26 9.96
CA VAL A 32 -2.83 17.83 10.22
C VAL A 32 -3.77 17.49 9.07
N ASN A 33 -3.31 17.73 7.85
CA ASN A 33 -4.05 17.42 6.64
C ASN A 33 -4.19 15.91 6.43
N LEU A 34 -3.13 15.12 6.70
CA LEU A 34 -3.19 13.67 6.58
C LEU A 34 -4.32 13.06 7.44
N LYS A 35 -4.36 13.42 8.74
CA LYS A 35 -5.42 12.97 9.66
C LYS A 35 -6.81 13.44 9.24
N LYS A 36 -6.90 14.67 8.73
CA LYS A 36 -8.16 15.21 8.20
C LYS A 36 -8.69 14.39 7.02
N TYR A 37 -7.81 13.95 6.12
CA TYR A 37 -8.21 13.16 4.95
C TYR A 37 -8.52 11.71 5.32
N SER A 38 -7.71 11.09 6.17
CA SER A 38 -7.88 9.69 6.58
C SER A 38 -9.04 9.47 7.56
N LYS A 39 -9.57 10.55 8.16
CA LYS A 39 -10.54 10.49 9.27
C LYS A 39 -10.04 9.66 10.45
N GLU A 40 -8.73 9.55 10.58
CA GLU A 40 -8.10 8.79 11.63
C GLU A 40 -8.15 9.52 12.98
N GLU A 41 -8.11 8.72 14.05
CA GLU A 41 -8.00 9.22 15.41
C GLU A 41 -6.69 10.02 15.62
N PRO A 42 -6.66 10.97 16.56
CA PRO A 42 -5.48 11.80 16.84
C PRO A 42 -4.20 11.03 17.14
N ASN A 43 -4.29 9.76 17.52
CA ASN A 43 -3.16 8.89 17.87
C ASN A 43 -2.79 7.87 16.77
N SER A 44 -3.43 7.93 15.60
CA SER A 44 -2.98 7.13 14.46
C SER A 44 -1.58 7.54 14.02
N ASN A 45 -0.74 6.54 13.76
CA ASN A 45 0.63 6.70 13.25
C ASN A 45 0.71 6.51 11.74
N SER A 46 -0.42 6.60 11.01
CA SER A 46 -0.40 6.47 9.56
C SER A 46 0.47 7.54 8.92
N LYS A 47 1.24 7.12 7.92
CA LYS A 47 2.15 7.96 7.13
C LYS A 47 1.67 8.15 5.69
N GLY A 48 0.59 7.48 5.31
CA GLY A 48 0.00 7.48 3.99
C GLY A 48 -1.52 7.34 4.07
N PHE A 49 -2.21 7.74 3.01
CA PHE A 49 -3.63 7.51 2.89
C PHE A 49 -4.03 7.50 1.41
N THR A 50 -4.91 6.57 1.04
CA THR A 50 -5.45 6.47 -0.31
C THR A 50 -6.95 6.70 -0.30
N THR A 51 -7.40 7.60 -1.17
CA THR A 51 -8.81 7.75 -1.50
C THR A 51 -9.13 6.99 -2.77
N CYS A 52 -10.21 6.23 -2.75
CA CYS A 52 -10.72 5.47 -3.89
C CYS A 52 -12.22 5.71 -4.02
N LEU A 53 -12.66 6.29 -5.14
CA LEU A 53 -14.05 6.66 -5.38
C LEU A 53 -14.52 6.06 -6.70
N THR A 54 -15.58 5.25 -6.64
CA THR A 54 -16.30 4.76 -7.82
C THR A 54 -17.57 5.58 -8.02
N THR A 55 -17.71 6.22 -9.18
CA THR A 55 -18.92 6.93 -9.58
C THR A 55 -19.85 5.97 -10.31
N TYR A 56 -21.13 5.95 -9.91
CA TYR A 56 -22.15 5.13 -10.52
C TYR A 56 -23.19 5.98 -11.25
N LYS A 57 -23.67 5.48 -12.39
CA LYS A 57 -24.83 5.99 -13.11
C LYS A 57 -25.74 4.81 -13.44
N ASN A 58 -27.00 4.86 -13.02
CA ASN A 58 -27.97 3.78 -13.21
C ASN A 58 -27.44 2.41 -12.71
N ASN A 59 -26.85 2.36 -11.51
CA ASN A 59 -26.19 1.19 -10.92
C ASN A 59 -25.01 0.60 -11.72
N GLN A 60 -24.55 1.29 -12.77
CA GLN A 60 -23.35 0.94 -13.51
C GLN A 60 -22.19 1.83 -13.09
N ALA A 61 -21.05 1.24 -12.76
CA ALA A 61 -19.82 1.99 -12.52
C ALA A 61 -19.37 2.67 -13.82
N ILE A 62 -19.21 3.99 -13.81
CA ILE A 62 -18.83 4.78 -15.00
C ILE A 62 -17.43 5.39 -14.90
N SER A 63 -16.89 5.55 -13.69
CA SER A 63 -15.53 6.02 -13.48
C SER A 63 -15.01 5.62 -12.11
N LYS A 64 -13.71 5.36 -12.01
CA LYS A 64 -12.97 5.27 -10.76
C LYS A 64 -12.00 6.44 -10.68
N SER A 65 -11.80 6.98 -9.48
CA SER A 65 -10.85 8.06 -9.23
C SER A 65 -10.12 7.81 -7.92
N GLN A 66 -8.82 8.08 -7.92
CA GLN A 66 -7.96 7.87 -6.76
C GLN A 66 -7.03 9.04 -6.52
N ALA A 67 -6.62 9.21 -5.27
CA ALA A 67 -5.52 10.08 -4.89
C ALA A 67 -4.79 9.49 -3.68
N ILE A 68 -3.46 9.60 -3.71
CA ILE A 68 -2.56 9.17 -2.64
C ILE A 68 -2.06 10.42 -1.90
N TYR A 69 -2.04 10.34 -0.57
CA TYR A 69 -1.53 11.37 0.33
C TYR A 69 -0.42 10.77 1.18
N ILE A 70 0.75 11.41 1.24
CA ILE A 70 1.89 10.91 2.02
C ILE A 70 2.44 12.02 2.90
N LEU A 71 2.79 11.67 4.13
CA LEU A 71 3.36 12.59 5.10
C LEU A 71 4.66 13.22 4.57
N ASN A 72 4.78 14.53 4.75
CA ASN A 72 5.99 15.28 4.43
C ASN A 72 7.16 14.93 5.37
N GLY A 73 8.39 15.01 4.86
CA GLY A 73 9.61 14.86 5.66
C GLY A 73 10.06 13.42 5.89
N LEU A 74 9.42 12.42 5.27
CA LEU A 74 9.88 11.03 5.35
C LEU A 74 11.22 10.86 4.63
N PRO A 75 12.16 10.05 5.20
CA PRO A 75 13.31 9.58 4.46
C PRO A 75 12.90 8.88 3.17
N LEU A 76 13.69 9.04 2.09
CA LEU A 76 13.31 8.55 0.75
C LEU A 76 12.92 7.07 0.72
N LEU A 77 13.63 6.23 1.48
CA LEU A 77 13.33 4.80 1.55
C LEU A 77 11.95 4.55 2.19
N GLU A 78 11.70 5.19 3.34
CA GLU A 78 10.41 5.09 4.03
C GLU A 78 9.27 5.67 3.18
N PHE A 79 9.51 6.79 2.50
CA PHE A 79 8.58 7.36 1.52
C PHE A 79 8.23 6.35 0.42
N ASN A 80 9.22 5.67 -0.15
CA ASN A 80 8.99 4.66 -1.19
C ASN A 80 8.20 3.46 -0.63
N GLY A 81 8.46 3.05 0.60
CA GLY A 81 7.71 1.98 1.27
C GLY A 81 6.25 2.34 1.49
N VAL A 82 5.97 3.54 2.03
CA VAL A 82 4.61 4.06 2.18
C VAL A 82 3.93 4.17 0.81
N LEU A 83 4.61 4.72 -0.19
CA LEU A 83 4.05 4.83 -1.55
C LEU A 83 3.69 3.46 -2.14
N ALA A 84 4.52 2.43 -1.91
CA ALA A 84 4.23 1.07 -2.36
C ALA A 84 2.98 0.51 -1.68
N HIS A 85 2.84 0.71 -0.37
CA HIS A 85 1.64 0.33 0.37
C HIS A 85 0.38 1.00 -0.20
N GLU A 86 0.40 2.32 -0.37
CA GLU A 86 -0.75 3.08 -0.92
C GLU A 86 -1.10 2.66 -2.36
N MET A 87 -0.08 2.36 -3.18
CA MET A 87 -0.28 1.86 -4.54
C MET A 87 -0.95 0.47 -4.57
N MET A 88 -0.75 -0.36 -3.54
CA MET A 88 -1.42 -1.66 -3.44
C MET A 88 -2.93 -1.49 -3.16
N HIS A 89 -3.33 -0.48 -2.38
CA HIS A 89 -4.76 -0.14 -2.22
C HIS A 89 -5.39 0.26 -3.55
N VAL A 90 -4.69 1.06 -4.35
CA VAL A 90 -5.18 1.43 -5.68
C VAL A 90 -5.30 0.19 -6.57
N TRP A 91 -4.31 -0.71 -6.55
CA TRP A 91 -4.35 -1.93 -7.34
C TRP A 91 -5.55 -2.83 -7.01
N LEU A 92 -5.87 -3.01 -5.73
CA LEU A 92 -7.06 -3.75 -5.28
C LEU A 92 -8.34 -3.08 -5.78
N HIS A 93 -8.44 -1.76 -5.62
CA HIS A 93 -9.62 -0.99 -6.03
C HIS A 93 -9.85 -1.00 -7.54
N GLU A 94 -8.81 -0.85 -8.35
CA GLU A 94 -8.91 -0.91 -9.82
C GLU A 94 -9.47 -2.24 -10.31
N ARG A 95 -9.19 -3.33 -9.58
CA ARG A 95 -9.64 -4.70 -9.90
C ARG A 95 -10.92 -5.14 -9.18
N ASP A 96 -11.55 -4.26 -8.41
CA ASP A 96 -12.75 -4.56 -7.60
C ASP A 96 -12.56 -5.72 -6.62
N ILE A 97 -11.32 -5.99 -6.20
CA ILE A 97 -10.98 -7.06 -5.27
C ILE A 97 -11.38 -6.61 -3.86
N LYS A 98 -12.17 -7.44 -3.18
CA LYS A 98 -12.67 -7.15 -1.83
C LYS A 98 -12.10 -8.16 -0.84
N LEU A 99 -11.12 -7.71 -0.08
CA LEU A 99 -10.57 -8.45 1.05
C LEU A 99 -11.18 -7.91 2.36
N THR A 100 -11.01 -8.66 3.45
CA THR A 100 -11.26 -8.08 4.78
C THR A 100 -10.24 -6.98 5.07
N GLU A 101 -10.52 -6.10 6.04
CA GLU A 101 -9.59 -5.03 6.41
C GLU A 101 -8.20 -5.55 6.81
N PRO A 102 -8.04 -6.57 7.69
CA PRO A 102 -6.71 -7.12 8.00
C PRO A 102 -5.99 -7.73 6.78
N GLU A 103 -6.73 -8.33 5.86
CA GLU A 103 -6.15 -8.90 4.64
C GLU A 103 -5.72 -7.81 3.66
N THR A 104 -6.50 -6.73 3.55
CA THR A 104 -6.19 -5.55 2.73
C THR A 104 -4.89 -4.92 3.23
N GLU A 105 -4.85 -4.53 4.50
CA GLU A 105 -3.67 -3.90 5.12
C GLU A 105 -2.45 -4.83 5.10
N GLY A 106 -2.68 -6.11 5.38
CA GLY A 106 -1.63 -7.13 5.32
C GLY A 106 -1.02 -7.26 3.93
N PHE A 107 -1.84 -7.29 2.89
CA PHE A 107 -1.38 -7.38 1.50
C PHE A 107 -0.67 -6.09 1.06
N CYS A 108 -1.21 -4.93 1.39
CA CYS A 108 -0.58 -3.63 1.11
C CYS A 108 0.79 -3.51 1.79
N ASN A 109 0.92 -4.00 3.03
CA ASN A 109 2.19 -4.07 3.74
C ASN A 109 3.24 -4.95 3.03
N LEU A 110 2.86 -5.96 2.27
CA LEU A 110 3.84 -6.73 1.47
C LEU A 110 4.53 -5.87 0.40
N GLY A 111 3.84 -4.85 -0.13
CA GLY A 111 4.43 -3.87 -1.05
C GLY A 111 5.54 -3.05 -0.39
N ALA A 112 5.29 -2.53 0.81
CA ALA A 112 6.30 -1.81 1.59
C ALA A 112 7.48 -2.72 1.98
N MET A 113 7.18 -3.94 2.44
CA MET A 113 8.19 -4.95 2.77
C MET A 113 9.11 -5.21 1.59
N LYS A 114 8.55 -5.35 0.38
CA LYS A 114 9.35 -5.60 -0.82
C LYS A 114 10.30 -4.45 -1.16
N VAL A 115 9.87 -3.19 -0.99
CA VAL A 115 10.77 -2.01 -1.13
C VAL A 115 11.97 -2.15 -0.19
N TYR A 116 11.72 -2.45 1.08
CA TYR A 116 12.79 -2.52 2.08
C TYR A 116 13.70 -3.73 1.87
N GLN A 117 13.17 -4.86 1.40
CA GLN A 117 13.97 -6.04 1.04
C GLN A 117 14.92 -5.75 -0.13
N ASP A 118 14.46 -5.03 -1.15
CA ASP A 118 15.28 -4.70 -2.33
C ASP A 118 16.36 -3.66 -2.04
N ASP A 119 16.14 -2.76 -1.08
CA ASP A 119 17.15 -1.78 -0.65
C ASP A 119 18.27 -2.42 0.18
N GLY A 120 17.92 -3.24 1.18
CA GLY A 120 18.87 -4.03 1.97
C GLY A 120 19.79 -3.25 2.93
N SER A 121 19.67 -1.92 3.01
CA SER A 121 20.46 -1.10 3.95
C SER A 121 20.12 -1.39 5.42
N GLU A 122 20.98 -0.95 6.35
CA GLU A 122 20.68 -1.02 7.79
C GLU A 122 19.40 -0.27 8.15
N PHE A 123 19.12 0.85 7.47
CA PHE A 123 17.87 1.57 7.66
C PHE A 123 16.67 0.74 7.18
N ALA A 124 16.78 0.04 6.05
CA ALA A 124 15.76 -0.89 5.57
C ALA A 124 15.50 -2.03 6.56
N LYS A 125 16.56 -2.60 7.16
CA LYS A 125 16.46 -3.65 8.18
C LYS A 125 15.72 -3.16 9.42
N ILE A 126 15.95 -1.91 9.84
CA ILE A 126 15.21 -1.29 10.94
C ILE A 126 13.72 -1.16 10.59
N LEU A 127 13.39 -0.69 9.38
CA LEU A 127 12.00 -0.56 8.92
C LEU A 127 11.30 -1.93 8.87
N LEU A 128 11.95 -2.96 8.31
CA LEU A 128 11.45 -4.33 8.31
C LEU A 128 11.21 -4.85 9.73
N LYS A 129 12.17 -4.66 10.64
CA LYS A 129 12.04 -5.07 12.04
C LYS A 129 10.86 -4.38 12.74
N ASN A 130 10.57 -3.13 12.40
CA ASN A 130 9.41 -2.42 12.94
C ASN A 130 8.10 -3.00 12.40
N MET A 131 8.04 -3.40 11.12
CA MET A 131 6.89 -4.10 10.56
C MET A 131 6.66 -5.46 11.25
N GLU A 132 7.73 -6.23 11.50
CA GLU A 132 7.63 -7.53 12.18
C GLU A 132 7.14 -7.42 13.62
N LYS A 133 7.51 -6.34 14.31
CA LYS A 133 7.20 -6.12 15.73
C LYS A 133 5.87 -5.41 15.96
N ASN A 134 5.18 -5.00 14.91
CA ASN A 134 3.91 -4.32 15.06
C ASN A 134 2.88 -5.30 15.65
N GLN A 135 2.43 -5.03 16.88
CA GLN A 135 1.45 -5.85 17.62
C GLN A 135 0.01 -5.39 17.39
N ASP A 136 -0.21 -4.44 16.48
CA ASP A 136 -1.56 -4.02 16.12
C ASP A 136 -2.34 -5.21 15.52
N PRO A 137 -3.53 -5.56 16.05
CA PRO A 137 -4.28 -6.73 15.60
C PRO A 137 -4.85 -6.61 14.19
N ILE A 138 -4.93 -5.40 13.62
CA ILE A 138 -5.39 -5.18 12.24
C ILE A 138 -4.17 -5.08 11.31
N TYR A 139 -3.19 -4.24 11.66
CA TYR A 139 -2.03 -3.98 10.80
C TYR A 139 -0.91 -5.01 10.95
N GLY A 140 -0.63 -5.42 12.19
CA GLY A 140 0.42 -6.38 12.54
C GLY A 140 0.04 -7.83 12.20
N ASP A 141 -1.12 -8.30 12.69
CA ASP A 141 -1.58 -9.67 12.43
C ASP A 141 -1.90 -9.90 10.95
N GLY A 142 -2.51 -8.90 10.30
CA GLY A 142 -2.76 -8.90 8.86
C GLY A 142 -1.48 -9.08 8.05
N TYR A 143 -0.45 -8.27 8.36
CA TYR A 143 0.87 -8.38 7.72
C TYR A 143 1.50 -9.75 7.95
N GLN A 144 1.54 -10.25 9.20
CA GLN A 144 2.14 -11.54 9.51
C GLN A 144 1.45 -12.70 8.77
N ASN A 145 0.12 -12.66 8.68
CA ASN A 145 -0.64 -13.67 7.96
C ASN A 145 -0.37 -13.63 6.45
N MET A 146 -0.37 -12.45 5.84
CA MET A 146 -0.08 -12.29 4.41
C MET A 146 1.37 -12.64 4.07
N LYS A 147 2.32 -12.30 4.95
CA LYS A 147 3.72 -12.68 4.80
C LYS A 147 3.92 -14.19 4.83
N LYS A 148 3.31 -14.91 5.78
CA LYS A 148 3.34 -16.39 5.81
C LYS A 148 2.76 -17.01 4.55
N GLN A 149 1.68 -16.43 4.02
CA GLN A 149 1.09 -16.88 2.76
C GLN A 149 2.05 -16.62 1.59
N LEU A 150 2.68 -15.45 1.53
CA LEU A 150 3.69 -15.13 0.53
C LEU A 150 4.88 -16.09 0.57
N GLU A 151 5.42 -16.38 1.76
CA GLU A 151 6.53 -17.33 1.94
C GLU A 151 6.17 -18.74 1.46
N LYS A 152 4.93 -19.17 1.68
CA LYS A 152 4.43 -20.49 1.25
C LYS A 152 4.15 -20.57 -0.25
N LEU A 153 3.59 -19.50 -0.84
CA LEU A 153 3.02 -19.52 -2.18
C LEU A 153 3.94 -18.89 -3.24
N GLY A 154 4.75 -17.92 -2.85
CA GLY A 154 5.37 -16.95 -3.76
C GLY A 154 4.37 -15.93 -4.30
N TRP A 155 4.90 -14.84 -4.87
CA TRP A 155 4.10 -13.71 -5.37
C TRP A 155 3.03 -14.12 -6.37
N GLU A 156 3.41 -14.90 -7.40
CA GLU A 156 2.50 -15.27 -8.48
C GLU A 156 1.24 -16.00 -7.96
N LYS A 157 1.42 -17.01 -7.10
CA LYS A 157 0.29 -17.78 -6.56
C LYS A 157 -0.53 -16.97 -5.55
N LEU A 158 0.12 -16.14 -4.74
CA LEU A 158 -0.58 -15.25 -3.81
C LEU A 158 -1.48 -14.24 -4.54
N ILE A 159 -0.95 -13.60 -5.59
CA ILE A 159 -1.69 -12.64 -6.41
C ILE A 159 -2.89 -13.32 -7.07
N ARG A 160 -2.71 -14.50 -7.67
CA ARG A 160 -3.82 -15.27 -8.26
C ARG A 160 -4.88 -15.61 -7.22
N MET A 161 -4.48 -16.00 -6.00
CA MET A 161 -5.41 -16.29 -4.91
C MET A 161 -6.24 -15.05 -4.53
N ILE A 162 -5.61 -13.87 -4.49
CA ILE A 162 -6.27 -12.60 -4.16
C ILE A 162 -7.20 -12.14 -5.28
N GLN A 163 -6.80 -12.29 -6.55
CA GLN A 163 -7.61 -11.91 -7.72
C GLN A 163 -8.90 -12.73 -7.87
N ASN A 164 -8.96 -13.91 -7.26
CA ASN A 164 -10.13 -14.80 -7.34
C ASN A 164 -11.16 -14.55 -6.21
N ARG A 165 -11.06 -13.43 -5.49
CA ARG A 165 -11.93 -13.06 -4.37
C ARG A 165 -12.71 -11.78 -4.69
#